data_AF-A0A941SJL0-F1
#
_entry.id   AF-A0A941SJL0-F1
#
_cell.length_a   1.000
_cell.length_b   1.000
_cell.length_c   1.000
_cell.angle_alpha   90.00
_cell.angle_beta   90.00
_cell.angle_gamma   90.00
#
_symmetry.space_group_name_H-M   'P 1'
#
loop_
_entity.id
_entity.type
_entity.pdbx_description
1 polymer ?
#
loop_
_entity_poly.entity_id
_entity_poly.type
_entity_poly.pdbx_seq_one_letter_code
_entity_poly.pdbx_strand_id
1 'polypeptide(L)'
;AADELNIGHVSGVPPYVYVRKLPQVGSPDWPELMASPSERPDLILRQPPFPQSTFRGAIDRNGLMVTDVIQTWLDAMHHPARGAEQAALIYEKFLSPIVGS
;
A
#
# COMPACT_ATOMS: atom_id res chain seq x y z
N ALA A 1 2.04 -4.87 4.81
CA ALA A 1 3.52 -4.94 4.67
C ALA A 1 4.23 -4.22 5.81
N ALA A 2 4.02 -2.92 6.01
CA ALA A 2 4.64 -2.17 7.11
C ALA A 2 4.21 -2.66 8.52
N ASP A 3 2.94 -3.00 8.71
CA ASP A 3 2.42 -3.51 9.99
C ASP A 3 3.03 -4.89 10.36
N GLU A 4 3.10 -5.81 9.38
CA GLU A 4 3.75 -7.13 9.53
C GLU A 4 5.25 -7.04 9.83
N LEU A 5 5.90 -5.94 9.42
CA LEU A 5 7.31 -5.67 9.72
C LEU A 5 7.51 -4.94 11.06
N ASN A 6 6.45 -4.74 11.86
CA ASN A 6 6.45 -3.93 13.10
C ASN A 6 6.98 -2.50 12.91
N ILE A 7 6.92 -1.97 11.69
CA ILE A 7 7.31 -0.60 11.36
C ILE A 7 6.09 0.29 11.10
N GLY A 8 4.87 -0.25 11.19
CA GLY A 8 3.63 0.50 11.07
C GLY A 8 3.39 1.38 12.30
N HIS A 9 3.29 2.70 12.09
CA HIS A 9 3.16 3.69 13.17
C HIS A 9 1.74 4.25 13.33
N VAL A 10 0.74 3.72 12.60
CA VAL A 10 -0.58 4.35 12.48
C VAL A 10 -1.70 3.36 12.83
N SER A 11 -2.51 3.70 13.83
CA SER A 11 -3.78 3.00 14.14
C SER A 11 -4.97 3.89 13.80
N GLY A 12 -6.10 3.29 13.41
CA GLY A 12 -7.38 4.00 13.28
C GLY A 12 -7.70 4.57 11.90
N VAL A 13 -6.91 4.33 10.84
CA VAL A 13 -7.28 4.60 9.44
C VAL A 13 -7.68 3.27 8.76
N PRO A 14 -8.73 3.22 7.91
CA PRO A 14 -9.03 2.01 7.14
C PRO A 14 -7.80 1.54 6.35
N PRO A 15 -7.45 0.24 6.39
CA PRO A 15 -6.37 -0.31 5.58
C PRO A 15 -6.63 -0.09 4.09
N TYR A 16 -5.56 -0.10 3.30
CA TYR A 16 -5.63 0.00 1.84
C TYR A 16 -5.08 -1.26 1.20
N VAL A 17 -5.70 -1.70 0.10
CA VAL A 17 -5.20 -2.77 -0.75
C VAL A 17 -5.08 -2.28 -2.17
N TYR A 18 -3.91 -2.48 -2.77
CA TYR A 18 -3.69 -2.17 -4.17
C TYR A 18 -4.23 -3.29 -5.06
N VAL A 19 -4.89 -2.90 -6.14
CA VAL A 19 -5.34 -3.78 -7.22
C VAL A 19 -4.74 -3.34 -8.55
N ARG A 20 -4.55 -4.29 -9.48
CA ARG A 20 -4.00 -4.01 -10.82
C ARG A 20 -4.91 -3.08 -11.64
N LYS A 21 -6.22 -3.28 -11.49
CA LYS A 21 -7.27 -2.51 -12.13
C LYS A 21 -8.41 -2.36 -11.15
N LEU A 22 -8.85 -1.13 -10.89
CA LEU A 22 -10.05 -0.93 -10.10
C LEU A 22 -11.24 -1.61 -10.79
N PRO A 23 -12.05 -2.39 -10.06
CA PRO A 23 -13.29 -2.90 -10.60
C PRO A 23 -14.24 -1.75 -10.88
N GLN A 24 -15.14 -1.95 -11.86
CA GLN A 24 -16.21 -1.01 -12.11
C GLN A 24 -17.17 -1.04 -10.91
N VAL A 25 -17.48 0.12 -10.33
CA VAL A 25 -18.46 0.23 -9.26
C VAL A 25 -19.80 -0.31 -9.74
N GLY A 26 -20.41 -1.21 -8.97
CA GLY A 26 -21.66 -1.89 -9.34
C GLY A 26 -21.49 -3.06 -10.31
N SER A 27 -20.24 -3.51 -10.57
CA SER A 27 -20.00 -4.77 -11.29
C SER A 27 -20.64 -5.96 -10.56
N PRO A 28 -21.21 -6.94 -11.27
CA PRO A 28 -21.76 -8.16 -10.66
C PRO A 28 -20.72 -8.94 -9.84
N ASP A 29 -19.45 -8.84 -10.25
CA ASP A 29 -18.33 -9.52 -9.57
C ASP A 29 -17.99 -8.87 -8.22
N TRP A 30 -18.50 -7.66 -7.95
CA TRP A 30 -18.17 -6.86 -6.77
C TRP A 30 -19.36 -6.00 -6.28
N PRO A 31 -20.44 -6.63 -5.78
CA PRO A 31 -21.68 -5.93 -5.42
C PRO A 31 -21.54 -4.96 -4.24
N GLU A 32 -20.56 -5.15 -3.35
CA GLU A 32 -20.39 -4.40 -2.09
C GLU A 32 -19.22 -3.41 -2.11
N LEU A 33 -18.78 -2.96 -3.29
CA LEU A 33 -17.53 -2.19 -3.43
C LEU A 33 -17.60 -0.72 -2.95
N MET A 34 -18.78 -0.26 -2.53
CA MET A 34 -18.99 1.10 -2.04
C MET A 34 -19.63 1.04 -0.66
N ALA A 35 -18.91 1.53 0.35
CA ALA A 35 -19.50 1.81 1.65
C ALA A 35 -20.61 2.88 1.49
N SER A 36 -21.67 2.77 2.28
CA SER A 36 -22.66 3.85 2.37
C SER A 36 -21.98 5.16 2.78
N PRO A 37 -22.44 6.33 2.32
CA PRO A 37 -21.90 7.62 2.79
C PRO A 37 -21.94 7.81 4.32
N SER A 38 -22.81 7.07 5.02
CA SER A 38 -22.91 7.07 6.48
C SER A 38 -22.00 6.05 7.18
N GLU A 39 -21.32 5.19 6.43
CA GLU A 39 -20.52 4.09 6.96
C GLU A 39 -19.03 4.33 6.76
N ARG A 40 -18.24 3.81 7.69
CA ARG A 40 -16.79 3.78 7.56
C ARG A 40 -16.40 2.50 6.79
N PRO A 41 -15.60 2.59 5.72
CA PRO A 41 -15.15 1.39 5.02
C PRO A 41 -14.18 0.59 5.89
N ASP A 42 -14.30 -0.74 5.85
CA ASP A 42 -13.34 -1.67 6.44
C ASP A 42 -11.99 -1.67 5.71
N LEU A 43 -12.01 -1.31 4.43
CA LEU A 43 -10.87 -1.35 3.51
C LEU A 43 -11.10 -0.33 2.39
N ILE A 44 -10.02 0.27 1.89
CA ILE A 44 -10.03 1.10 0.70
C ILE A 44 -9.22 0.43 -0.42
N LEU A 45 -9.88 0.13 -1.53
CA LEU A 45 -9.22 -0.36 -2.74
C LEU A 45 -8.59 0.80 -3.52
N ARG A 46 -7.36 0.62 -3.98
CA ARG A 46 -6.66 1.61 -4.82
C ARG A 46 -6.03 0.95 -6.03
N GLN A 47 -5.99 1.65 -7.15
CA GLN A 47 -5.11 1.30 -8.25
C GLN A 47 -3.89 2.24 -8.22
N PRO A 48 -2.66 1.72 -8.20
CA PRO A 48 -1.47 2.55 -8.25
C PRO A 48 -1.34 3.19 -9.65
N PRO A 49 -0.65 4.34 -9.77
CA PRO A 49 -0.46 5.01 -11.07
C PRO A 49 0.35 4.18 -12.07
N PHE A 50 1.23 3.29 -11.56
CA PHE A 50 2.07 2.42 -12.38
C PHE A 50 1.94 0.95 -11.93
N PRO A 51 0.79 0.29 -12.19
CA PRO A 51 0.50 -1.03 -11.63
C PRO A 51 1.46 -2.11 -12.12
N GLN A 52 1.96 -2.02 -13.34
CA GLN A 52 2.95 -2.99 -13.82
C GLN A 52 4.24 -2.91 -12.99
N SER A 53 4.72 -1.72 -12.65
CA SER A 53 5.90 -1.56 -11.80
C SER A 53 5.66 -2.09 -10.39
N THR A 54 4.55 -1.69 -9.75
CA THR A 54 4.19 -2.12 -8.39
C THR A 54 4.02 -3.63 -8.27
N PHE A 55 3.34 -4.28 -9.22
CA PHE A 55 3.00 -5.70 -9.10
C PHE A 55 4.02 -6.67 -9.71
N ARG A 56 4.88 -6.24 -10.63
CA ARG A 56 5.92 -7.12 -11.20
C ARG A 56 7.12 -7.30 -10.26
N GLY A 57 7.37 -6.32 -9.39
CA GLY A 57 8.37 -6.41 -8.33
C GLY A 57 7.89 -7.13 -7.06
N ALA A 58 6.65 -7.62 -7.03
CA ALA A 58 6.09 -8.31 -5.88
C ALA A 58 6.20 -9.83 -6.03
N ILE A 59 6.58 -10.51 -4.95
CA ILE A 59 6.66 -11.98 -4.85
C ILE A 59 5.62 -12.50 -3.86
N ASP A 60 5.06 -13.67 -4.13
CA ASP A 60 4.21 -14.37 -3.16
C ASP A 60 5.10 -15.04 -2.11
N ARG A 61 4.83 -14.75 -0.84
CA ARG A 61 5.43 -15.41 0.30
C ARG A 61 4.32 -15.96 1.19
N ASN A 62 3.93 -17.21 0.94
CA ASN A 62 2.88 -17.93 1.68
C ASN A 62 1.52 -17.21 1.63
N GLY A 63 1.12 -16.75 0.44
CA GLY A 63 -0.15 -16.04 0.23
C GLY A 63 -0.11 -14.56 0.57
N LEU A 64 1.05 -14.04 1.03
CA LEU A 64 1.27 -12.61 1.21
C LEU A 64 2.16 -12.06 0.09
N MET A 65 1.64 -11.09 -0.66
CA MET A 65 2.44 -10.35 -1.63
C MET A 65 3.40 -9.42 -0.90
N VAL A 66 4.70 -9.62 -1.09
CA VAL A 66 5.77 -8.78 -0.54
C VAL A 66 6.62 -8.21 -1.67
N THR A 67 7.29 -7.09 -1.42
CA THR A 67 8.17 -6.44 -2.39
C THR A 67 9.45 -5.97 -1.71
N ASP A 68 10.41 -5.48 -2.48
CA ASP A 68 11.65 -4.95 -1.94
C ASP A 68 11.46 -3.60 -1.20
N VAL A 69 12.52 -3.17 -0.52
CA VAL A 69 12.49 -1.96 0.30
C VAL A 69 12.34 -0.67 -0.52
N ILE A 70 12.79 -0.65 -1.78
CA ILE A 70 12.66 0.51 -2.67
C ILE A 70 11.20 0.67 -3.09
N GLN A 71 10.56 -0.41 -3.54
CA GLN A 71 9.13 -0.39 -3.88
C GLN A 71 8.27 -0.07 -2.64
N THR A 72 8.62 -0.61 -1.47
CA THR A 72 7.95 -0.28 -0.20
C THR A 72 8.06 1.21 0.16
N TRP A 73 9.23 1.82 -0.07
CA TRP A 73 9.44 3.25 0.11
C TRP A 73 8.62 4.10 -0.88
N LEU A 74 8.60 3.72 -2.16
CA LEU A 74 7.78 4.37 -3.18
C LEU A 74 6.29 4.32 -2.85
N ASP A 75 5.80 3.17 -2.38
CA ASP A 75 4.39 3.00 -1.99
C ASP A 75 4.04 3.87 -0.77
N ALA A 76 4.96 3.97 0.21
CA ALA A 76 4.80 4.83 1.38
C ALA A 76 4.79 6.31 1.01
N MET A 77 5.67 6.77 0.12
CA MET A 77 5.71 8.19 -0.30
C MET A 77 4.39 8.66 -0.92
N HIS A 78 3.72 7.80 -1.67
CA HIS A 78 2.45 8.12 -2.32
C HIS A 78 1.22 7.85 -1.43
N HIS A 79 1.44 7.52 -0.14
CA HIS A 79 0.36 7.22 0.79
C HIS A 79 -0.25 8.52 1.39
N PRO A 80 -1.56 8.77 1.22
CA PRO A 80 -2.17 10.06 1.58
C PRO A 80 -2.26 10.32 3.09
N ALA A 81 -2.23 9.28 3.93
CA ALA A 81 -2.21 9.43 5.38
C ALA A 81 -0.81 9.14 5.92
N ARG A 82 -0.07 10.19 6.30
CA ARG A 82 1.28 10.13 6.93
C ARG A 82 2.33 9.30 6.17
N GLY A 83 2.14 9.12 4.86
CA GLY A 83 3.07 8.38 4.00
C GLY A 83 4.48 8.96 3.97
N ALA A 84 4.58 10.29 4.06
CA ALA A 84 5.85 11.00 4.09
C ALA A 84 6.70 10.65 5.33
N GLU A 85 6.10 10.50 6.51
CA GLU A 85 6.82 10.13 7.73
C GLU A 85 7.34 8.70 7.66
N GLN A 86 6.49 7.76 7.20
CA GLN A 86 6.87 6.37 7.01
C GLN A 86 7.98 6.23 5.94
N ALA A 87 7.86 6.97 4.84
CA ALA A 87 8.85 6.99 3.78
C ALA A 87 10.18 7.59 4.26
N ALA A 88 10.16 8.66 5.05
CA ALA A 88 11.36 9.23 5.65
C ALA A 88 12.06 8.21 6.56
N LEU A 89 11.32 7.52 7.42
CA LEU A 89 11.87 6.48 8.30
C LEU A 89 12.50 5.32 7.51
N ILE A 90 11.84 4.85 6.44
CA ILE A 90 12.38 3.79 5.58
C ILE A 90 13.67 4.28 4.89
N TYR A 91 13.66 5.52 4.40
CA TYR A 91 14.82 6.11 3.75
C TYR A 91 16.01 6.19 4.71
N GLU A 92 15.85 6.81 5.88
CA GLU A 92 16.92 7.01 6.86
C GLU A 92 17.53 5.68 7.33
N LYS A 93 16.68 4.68 7.62
CA LYS A 93 17.16 3.42 8.20
C LYS A 93 17.74 2.44 7.19
N PHE A 94 17.18 2.39 5.98
CA PHE A 94 17.47 1.30 5.04
C PHE A 94 18.05 1.77 3.71
N LEU A 95 17.61 2.91 3.16
CA LEU A 95 18.08 3.37 1.86
C LEU A 95 19.33 4.24 1.98
N SER A 96 19.35 5.22 2.88
CA SER A 96 20.46 6.17 3.08
C SER A 96 21.84 5.50 3.21
N PRO A 97 22.00 4.38 3.95
CA PRO A 97 23.29 3.68 4.03
C PRO A 97 23.77 3.05 2.71
N ILE A 98 22.87 2.88 1.74
CA ILE A 98 23.14 2.24 0.44
C ILE A 98 23.40 3.31 -0.63
N VAL A 99 22.67 4.42 -0.61
CA VAL A 99 22.77 5.48 -1.63
C VAL A 99 23.82 6.55 -1.27
N GLY A 100 24.14 6.71 0.01
CA GLY A 100 25.15 7.66 0.49
C GLY A 100 26.55 7.06 0.46
N SER A 101 27.26 7.24 -0.66
CA SER A 101 28.72 7.12 -0.75
C SER A 101 29.34 8.48 -1.03
#